data_AF-A0A5C8S6I9-F1
#
_entry.id   AF-A0A5C8S6I9-F1
#
_cell.length_a   1.000
_cell.length_b   1.000
_cell.length_c   1.000
_cell.angle_alpha   90.00
_cell.angle_beta   90.00
_cell.angle_gamma   90.00
#
_symmetry.space_group_name_H-M   'P 1'
#
loop_
_entity.id
_entity.type
_entity.pdbx_description
1 polymer ?
#
loop_
_entity_poly.entity_id
_entity_poly.type
_entity_poly.pdbx_seq_one_letter_code
_entity_poly.pdbx_strand_id
1 'polypeptide(L)'
;MIGAPTIPEKVRRIVPSLGSSVDGEALGACRAIGRTLGTAGLDFHDLARAIPTGSDLVDNIHEVRRPAPKWDAAQWRSASTRPAPEYRPSRRKTFVFTPTQSAIHRRMALYCRNADRGRLSDRERAFIAEISTSKRELSVKQLDWLSTITDRLDMQDRHP
;
A
#
# COMPACT_ATOMS: atom_id res chain seq x y z
N MET A 1 20.30 27.73 7.82
CA MET A 1 19.84 26.32 7.89
C MET A 1 18.88 26.22 9.04
N ILE A 2 17.60 25.95 8.79
CA ILE A 2 16.61 25.73 9.86
C ILE A 2 16.85 24.30 10.36
N GLY A 3 17.23 24.14 11.62
CA GLY A 3 17.40 22.81 12.21
C GLY A 3 16.09 22.04 12.17
N ALA A 4 16.16 20.73 11.92
CA ALA A 4 14.97 19.88 11.92
C ALA A 4 14.23 19.98 13.26
N PRO A 5 12.89 20.06 13.26
CA PRO A 5 12.12 20.15 14.49
C PRO A 5 12.33 18.90 15.36
N THR A 6 12.58 19.10 16.65
CA THR A 6 12.75 17.99 17.60
C THR A 6 11.39 17.33 17.89
N ILE A 7 11.20 16.11 17.38
CA ILE A 7 9.95 15.37 17.56
C ILE A 7 9.84 14.79 18.97
N PRO A 8 8.69 14.94 19.67
CA PRO A 8 8.49 14.34 20.99
C PRO A 8 8.60 12.81 20.98
N GLU A 9 9.35 12.23 21.92
CA GLU A 9 9.57 10.77 22.04
C GLU A 9 8.25 9.97 22.14
N LYS A 10 7.20 10.58 22.69
CA LYS A 10 5.86 9.98 22.76
C LYS A 10 5.29 9.64 21.38
N VAL A 11 5.60 10.44 20.35
CA VAL A 11 5.15 10.19 18.97
C VAL A 11 5.76 8.89 18.45
N ARG A 12 7.06 8.65 18.70
CA ARG A 12 7.76 7.43 18.25
C ARG A 12 7.11 6.14 18.76
N ARG A 13 6.57 6.17 19.98
CA ARG A 13 5.86 5.02 20.57
C ARG A 13 4.49 4.75 19.94
N ILE A 14 3.86 5.74 19.31
CA ILE A 14 2.53 5.62 18.68
C ILE A 14 2.64 5.16 17.23
N VAL A 15 3.74 5.46 16.53
CA VAL A 15 3.95 5.13 15.12
C VAL A 15 3.64 3.66 14.77
N PRO A 16 4.05 2.64 15.56
CA PRO A 16 3.72 1.25 15.24
C PRO A 16 2.22 0.96 15.16
N SER A 17 1.38 1.66 15.94
CA SER A 17 -0.07 1.48 15.94
C SER A 17 -0.74 1.96 14.64
N LEU A 18 -0.06 2.76 13.82
CA LEU A 18 -0.54 3.11 12.47
C LEU A 18 -0.60 1.90 11.53
N GLY A 19 0.14 0.83 11.83
CA GLY A 19 0.13 -0.42 11.06
C GLY A 19 -0.97 -1.42 11.48
N SER A 20 -1.89 -1.04 12.37
CA SER A 20 -2.98 -1.93 12.78
C SER A 20 -3.93 -2.24 11.61
N SER A 21 -4.42 -3.47 11.55
CA SER A 21 -5.45 -3.89 10.57
C SER A 21 -6.87 -3.46 10.98
N VAL A 22 -7.02 -2.81 12.13
CA VAL A 22 -8.30 -2.29 12.63
C VAL A 22 -8.33 -0.79 12.39
N ASP A 23 -9.21 -0.33 11.49
CA ASP A 23 -9.32 1.08 11.10
C ASP A 23 -9.46 2.04 12.29
N GLY A 24 -10.24 1.65 13.31
CA GLY A 24 -10.44 2.45 14.52
C GLY A 24 -9.16 2.67 15.32
N GLU A 25 -8.26 1.68 15.37
CA GLU A 25 -6.97 1.79 16.06
C GLU A 25 -6.00 2.69 15.29
N ALA A 26 -5.89 2.50 13.97
CA ALA A 26 -5.06 3.34 13.12
C ALA A 26 -5.51 4.81 13.14
N LEU A 27 -6.82 5.07 13.04
CA LEU A 27 -7.39 6.41 13.13
C LEU A 27 -7.19 7.02 14.53
N GLY A 28 -7.35 6.22 15.59
CA GLY A 28 -7.09 6.62 16.96
C GLY A 28 -5.63 7.03 17.18
N ALA A 29 -4.69 6.24 16.66
CA ALA A 29 -3.26 6.51 16.70
C ALA A 29 -2.90 7.81 15.95
N CYS A 30 -3.44 8.01 14.75
CA CYS A 30 -3.24 9.24 13.98
C CYS A 30 -3.70 10.49 14.77
N ARG A 31 -4.90 10.45 15.37
CA ARG A 31 -5.40 11.54 16.22
C ARG A 31 -4.53 11.76 17.46
N ALA A 32 -4.02 10.70 18.07
CA ALA A 32 -3.13 10.78 19.23
C ALA A 32 -1.79 11.44 18.87
N ILE A 33 -1.23 11.14 17.70
CA ILE A 33 -0.05 11.81 17.15
C ILE A 33 -0.32 13.31 16.98
N GLY A 34 -1.43 13.67 16.31
CA GLY A 34 -1.80 15.07 16.09
C GLY A 34 -1.92 15.88 17.39
N ARG A 35 -2.55 15.33 18.43
CA ARG A 35 -2.63 15.98 19.76
C ARG A 35 -1.26 16.13 20.43
N THR A 36 -0.40 15.11 20.30
CA THR A 36 0.93 15.11 20.91
C THR A 36 1.83 16.17 20.25
N LEU A 37 1.76 16.29 18.93
CA LEU A 37 2.47 17.33 18.16
C LEU A 37 1.93 18.72 18.51
N GLY A 38 0.60 18.88 18.57
CA GLY A 38 -0.02 20.15 18.93
C GLY A 38 0.38 20.66 20.32
N THR A 39 0.61 19.76 21.28
CA THR A 39 1.13 20.13 22.62
C THR A 39 2.54 20.73 22.56
N ALA A 40 3.32 20.37 21.54
CA ALA A 40 4.66 20.89 21.29
C ALA A 40 4.68 22.07 20.30
N GLY A 41 3.52 22.55 19.84
CA GLY A 41 3.44 23.59 18.80
C GLY A 41 3.91 23.11 17.42
N LEU A 42 3.87 21.80 17.16
CA LEU A 42 4.26 21.18 15.91
C LEU A 42 3.04 20.63 15.16
N ASP A 43 3.19 20.40 13.86
CA ASP A 43 2.19 19.74 13.03
C ASP A 43 2.71 18.49 12.29
N PHE A 44 1.88 17.90 11.43
CA PHE A 44 2.26 16.73 10.63
C PHE A 44 3.31 17.05 9.55
N HIS A 45 3.41 18.30 9.09
CA HIS A 45 4.46 18.72 8.16
C HIS A 45 5.82 18.79 8.86
N ASP A 46 5.86 19.25 10.11
CA ASP A 46 7.07 19.21 10.93
C ASP A 46 7.52 17.78 11.19
N LEU A 47 6.56 16.88 11.50
CA LEU A 47 6.84 15.45 11.62
C LEU A 47 7.43 14.89 10.32
N ALA A 48 6.84 15.21 9.17
CA ALA A 48 7.33 14.76 7.86
C ALA A 48 8.74 15.27 7.55
N ARG A 49 9.05 16.53 7.87
CA ARG A 49 10.40 17.11 7.72
C ARG A 49 11.44 16.44 8.61
N ALA A 50 11.03 15.88 9.74
CA ALA A 50 11.93 15.20 10.66
C ALA A 50 12.22 13.74 10.27
N ILE A 51 11.49 13.17 9.31
CA ILE A 51 11.76 11.82 8.81
C ILE A 51 12.88 11.90 7.76
N PRO A 52 14.02 11.22 7.97
CA PRO A 52 15.08 11.16 6.97
C PRO A 52 14.52 10.58 5.67
N THR A 53 14.72 11.29 4.57
CA THR A 53 14.36 10.76 3.26
C THR A 53 15.43 9.78 2.79
N GLY A 54 15.11 8.91 1.82
CA GLY A 54 16.04 7.90 1.33
C GLY A 54 17.42 8.44 0.96
N SER A 55 17.51 9.69 0.49
CA SER A 55 18.78 10.37 0.22
C SER A 55 19.65 10.51 1.48
N ASP A 56 19.04 10.90 2.60
CA ASP A 56 19.71 11.06 3.90
C ASP A 56 20.12 9.69 4.48
N LEU A 57 19.38 8.63 4.14
CA LEU A 57 19.72 7.27 4.55
C LEU A 57 20.92 6.73 3.79
N VAL A 58 21.09 7.03 2.49
CA VAL A 58 22.25 6.53 1.73
C VAL A 58 23.56 7.08 2.31
N ASP A 59 23.56 8.34 2.72
CA ASP A 59 24.72 8.99 3.34
C ASP A 59 25.02 8.43 4.75
N ASN A 60 24.00 7.93 5.46
CA ASN A 60 24.13 7.26 6.76
C ASN A 60 24.32 5.73 6.66
N ILE A 61 24.26 5.13 5.47
CA ILE A 61 24.60 3.71 5.22
C ILE A 61 26.11 3.54 4.99
N HIS A 62 26.91 4.58 5.18
CA HIS A 62 28.32 4.37 5.48
C HIS A 62 28.45 3.66 6.84
N GLU A 63 28.75 2.35 6.78
CA GLU A 63 29.48 1.60 7.81
C GLU A 63 28.71 0.70 8.80
N VAL A 64 27.58 0.09 8.38
CA VAL A 64 27.28 -1.28 8.86
C VAL A 64 27.67 -2.27 7.77
N ARG A 65 28.95 -2.27 7.40
CA ARG A 65 29.56 -3.46 6.80
C ARG A 65 29.51 -4.52 7.90
N ARG A 66 28.43 -5.32 7.94
CA ARG A 66 28.51 -6.61 8.63
C ARG A 66 29.74 -7.31 8.06
N PRO A 67 30.74 -7.66 8.90
CA PRO A 67 31.87 -8.41 8.39
C PRO A 67 31.29 -9.63 7.69
N ALA A 68 31.73 -9.88 6.45
CA ALA A 68 31.30 -11.04 5.71
C ALA A 68 31.42 -12.23 6.67
N PRO A 69 30.32 -12.97 6.95
CA PRO A 69 30.40 -14.12 7.83
C PRO A 69 31.55 -14.99 7.37
N LYS A 70 32.48 -15.31 8.27
CA LYS A 70 33.61 -16.21 7.98
C LYS A 70 33.05 -17.63 7.88
N TRP A 71 32.32 -17.90 6.81
CA TRP A 71 31.96 -19.26 6.43
C TRP A 71 33.27 -19.97 6.11
N ASP A 72 33.57 -21.07 6.80
CA ASP A 72 34.65 -21.94 6.36
C ASP A 72 34.22 -22.66 5.05
N ALA A 73 35.19 -23.12 4.27
CA ALA A 73 34.92 -23.82 3.01
C ALA A 73 34.15 -25.15 3.19
N ALA A 74 34.11 -25.73 4.39
CA ALA A 74 33.39 -26.95 4.71
C ALA A 74 31.89 -26.67 5.00
N GLN A 75 31.55 -25.53 5.60
CA GLN A 75 30.17 -25.09 5.76
C GLN A 75 29.51 -24.79 4.41
N TRP A 76 30.25 -24.20 3.46
CA TRP A 76 29.77 -24.01 2.10
C TRP A 76 29.41 -25.33 1.41
N ARG A 77 30.31 -26.33 1.48
CA ARG A 77 30.05 -27.65 0.88
C ARG A 77 28.84 -28.35 1.49
N SER A 78 28.65 -28.20 2.81
CA SER A 78 27.52 -28.77 3.54
C SER A 78 26.18 -28.07 3.24
N ALA A 79 26.22 -26.77 2.95
CA ALA A 79 25.05 -26.01 2.53
C ALA A 79 24.61 -26.35 1.09
N SER A 80 25.56 -26.63 0.19
CA SER A 80 25.30 -26.96 -1.21
C SER A 80 24.82 -28.40 -1.47
N THR A 81 25.02 -29.33 -0.54
CA THR A 81 24.52 -30.72 -0.65
C THR A 81 23.09 -30.90 -0.18
N ARG A 82 22.47 -29.87 0.41
CA ARG A 82 21.02 -29.91 0.63
C ARG A 82 20.34 -29.90 -0.74
N PRO A 83 19.50 -30.90 -1.07
CA PRO A 83 18.72 -30.83 -2.29
C PRO A 83 17.94 -29.52 -2.26
N ALA A 84 18.00 -28.76 -3.36
CA ALA A 84 17.24 -27.53 -3.48
C ALA A 84 15.80 -27.83 -3.04
N PRO A 85 15.21 -27.03 -2.14
CA PRO A 85 13.85 -27.27 -1.70
C PRO A 85 13.00 -27.43 -2.95
N GLU A 86 12.32 -28.58 -3.06
CA GLU A 86 11.47 -28.89 -4.20
C GLU A 86 10.59 -27.67 -4.44
N TYR A 87 10.77 -27.02 -5.59
CA TYR A 87 9.99 -25.83 -5.92
C TYR A 87 8.54 -26.27 -6.04
N ARG A 88 7.81 -26.14 -4.93
CA ARG A 88 6.37 -26.21 -4.93
C ARG A 88 5.91 -24.82 -5.31
N PRO A 89 5.43 -24.57 -6.54
CA PRO A 89 4.76 -23.31 -6.82
C PRO A 89 3.68 -23.20 -5.76
N SER A 90 3.86 -22.25 -4.84
CA SER A 90 2.91 -22.05 -3.76
C SER A 90 1.55 -21.92 -4.42
N ARG A 91 0.62 -22.84 -4.11
CA ARG A 91 -0.76 -22.81 -4.62
C ARG A 91 -1.17 -21.35 -4.58
N ARG A 92 -1.37 -20.73 -5.75
CA ARG A 92 -1.72 -19.31 -5.83
C ARG A 92 -2.89 -19.14 -4.89
N LYS A 93 -2.69 -18.47 -3.76
CA LYS A 93 -3.77 -18.22 -2.82
C LYS A 93 -4.80 -17.46 -3.64
N THR A 94 -5.93 -18.11 -3.90
CA THR A 94 -7.05 -17.46 -4.55
C THR A 94 -7.37 -16.27 -3.66
N PHE A 95 -7.11 -15.07 -4.16
CA PHE A 95 -7.38 -13.86 -3.42
C PHE A 95 -8.89 -13.76 -3.32
N VAL A 96 -9.44 -14.07 -2.14
CA VAL A 96 -10.87 -13.99 -1.88
C VAL A 96 -11.12 -12.60 -1.33
N PHE A 97 -11.97 -11.83 -2.02
CA PHE A 97 -12.33 -10.49 -1.57
C PHE A 97 -13.30 -10.57 -0.40
N THR A 98 -13.22 -9.61 0.52
CA THR A 98 -14.25 -9.50 1.55
C THR A 98 -15.60 -9.14 0.91
N PRO A 99 -16.74 -9.50 1.52
CA PRO A 99 -18.06 -9.12 1.01
C PRO A 99 -18.19 -7.60 0.79
N THR A 100 -17.59 -6.80 1.68
CA THR A 100 -17.56 -5.33 1.58
C THR A 100 -16.80 -4.86 0.35
N GLN A 101 -15.60 -5.41 0.08
CA GLN A 101 -14.82 -5.10 -1.11
C GLN A 101 -15.60 -5.46 -2.38
N SER A 102 -16.18 -6.66 -2.43
CA SER A 102 -17.01 -7.09 -3.55
C SER A 102 -18.20 -6.15 -3.80
N ALA A 103 -18.83 -5.63 -2.75
CA ALA A 103 -19.91 -4.65 -2.88
C ALA A 103 -19.41 -3.29 -3.43
N ILE A 104 -18.24 -2.82 -2.98
CA ILE A 104 -17.60 -1.59 -3.50
C ILE A 104 -17.32 -1.74 -5.00
N HIS A 105 -16.73 -2.86 -5.42
CA HIS A 105 -16.39 -3.08 -6.83
C HIS A 105 -17.64 -3.10 -7.72
N ARG A 106 -18.75 -3.68 -7.24
CA ARG A 106 -20.03 -3.64 -7.96
C ARG A 106 -20.58 -2.22 -8.08
N ARG A 107 -20.47 -1.40 -7.03
CA ARG A 107 -20.86 0.01 -7.08
C ARG A 107 -20.02 0.79 -8.09
N MET A 108 -18.71 0.55 -8.16
CA MET A 108 -17.83 1.15 -9.16
C MET A 108 -18.25 0.78 -10.59
N ALA A 109 -18.52 -0.50 -10.86
CA ALA A 109 -18.98 -0.94 -12.17
C ALA A 109 -20.33 -0.30 -12.56
N LEU A 110 -21.27 -0.20 -11.61
CA LEU A 110 -22.55 0.50 -11.83
C LEU A 110 -22.36 1.99 -12.09
N TYR A 111 -21.47 2.65 -11.35
CA TYR A 111 -21.11 4.06 -11.60
C TYR A 111 -20.56 4.23 -13.02
N CYS A 112 -19.56 3.43 -13.42
CA CYS A 112 -18.98 3.50 -14.76
C CYS A 112 -20.03 3.29 -15.86
N ARG A 113 -20.97 2.35 -15.65
CA ARG A 113 -22.07 2.10 -16.60
C ARG A 113 -23.01 3.29 -16.73
N ASN A 114 -23.36 3.94 -15.63
CA ASN A 114 -24.29 5.08 -15.65
C ASN A 114 -23.62 6.38 -16.13
N ALA A 115 -22.31 6.50 -15.94
CA ALA A 115 -21.49 7.62 -16.43
C ALA A 115 -21.11 7.48 -17.92
N ASP A 116 -21.47 6.36 -18.57
CA ASP A 116 -21.21 6.11 -19.99
C ASP A 116 -22.07 6.99 -20.90
N ARG A 117 -21.62 8.24 -21.09
CA ARG A 117 -22.19 9.20 -22.05
C ARG A 117 -21.43 9.16 -23.38
N GLY A 118 -21.06 7.95 -23.83
CA GLY A 118 -20.15 7.76 -24.97
C GLY A 118 -18.68 8.02 -24.63
N ARG A 119 -18.34 8.07 -23.34
CA ARG A 119 -16.99 8.34 -22.83
C ARG A 119 -16.15 7.07 -22.68
N LEU A 120 -16.78 5.91 -22.66
CA LEU A 120 -16.11 4.62 -22.58
C LEU A 120 -15.84 4.08 -23.99
N SER A 121 -14.66 3.49 -24.17
CA SER A 121 -14.35 2.71 -25.38
C SER A 121 -15.19 1.43 -25.43
N ASP A 122 -15.35 0.84 -26.61
CA ASP A 122 -16.12 -0.40 -26.79
C ASP A 122 -15.63 -1.54 -25.89
N ARG A 123 -14.31 -1.65 -25.74
CA ARG A 123 -13.68 -2.65 -24.88
C ARG A 123 -14.02 -2.43 -23.41
N GLU A 124 -14.02 -1.18 -22.95
CA GLU A 124 -14.39 -0.83 -21.57
C GLU A 124 -15.89 -1.06 -21.34
N ARG A 125 -16.75 -0.71 -22.29
CA ARG A 125 -18.20 -0.97 -22.20
C ARG A 125 -18.50 -2.45 -22.07
N ALA A 126 -17.88 -3.29 -22.92
CA ALA A 126 -18.02 -4.74 -22.83
C ALA A 126 -17.57 -5.28 -21.47
N PHE A 127 -16.41 -4.80 -20.98
CA PHE A 127 -15.88 -5.17 -19.68
C PHE A 127 -16.80 -4.77 -18.52
N ILE A 128 -17.30 -3.54 -18.49
CA ILE A 128 -18.22 -3.05 -17.46
C ILE A 128 -19.56 -3.80 -17.52
N ALA A 129 -20.07 -4.11 -18.71
CA ALA A 129 -21.28 -4.91 -18.88
C ALA A 129 -21.12 -6.33 -18.29
N GLU A 130 -20.00 -6.99 -18.58
CA GLU A 130 -19.66 -8.32 -18.04
C GLU A 130 -19.57 -8.29 -16.51
N ILE A 131 -18.83 -7.33 -15.93
CA ILE A 131 -18.64 -7.24 -14.48
C ILE A 131 -19.94 -6.91 -13.75
N SER A 132 -20.77 -6.04 -14.32
CA SER A 132 -22.03 -5.62 -13.68
C SER A 132 -23.04 -6.77 -13.55
N THR A 133 -22.93 -7.81 -14.39
CA THR A 133 -23.82 -8.97 -14.40
C THR A 133 -23.20 -10.20 -13.73
N SER A 134 -21.87 -10.31 -13.73
CA SER A 134 -21.15 -11.44 -13.17
C SER A 134 -21.27 -11.52 -11.64
N LYS A 135 -21.51 -12.74 -11.14
CA LYS A 135 -21.41 -13.06 -9.71
C LYS A 135 -20.01 -13.49 -9.29
N ARG A 136 -19.09 -13.66 -10.24
CA ARG A 136 -17.72 -14.11 -9.97
C ARG A 136 -16.91 -12.99 -9.35
N GLU A 137 -15.95 -13.35 -8.50
CA GLU A 137 -14.98 -12.41 -7.96
C GLU A 137 -14.05 -11.91 -9.07
N LEU A 138 -13.75 -10.61 -9.03
CA LEU A 138 -12.83 -9.99 -9.98
C LEU A 138 -11.41 -10.41 -9.64
N SER A 139 -10.58 -10.68 -10.66
CA SER A 139 -9.15 -10.78 -10.44
C SER A 139 -8.55 -9.42 -10.05
N VAL A 140 -7.40 -9.43 -9.38
CA VAL A 140 -6.67 -8.21 -9.00
C VAL A 140 -6.42 -7.29 -10.20
N LYS A 141 -6.09 -7.86 -11.37
CA LYS A 141 -5.87 -7.08 -12.61
C LYS A 141 -7.15 -6.44 -13.14
N GLN A 142 -8.28 -7.14 -13.06
CA GLN A 142 -9.57 -6.57 -13.46
C GLN A 142 -9.97 -5.42 -12.53
N LEU A 143 -9.63 -5.54 -11.24
CA LEU A 143 -9.86 -4.50 -10.25
C LEU A 143 -9.04 -3.24 -10.50
N ASP A 144 -7.74 -3.41 -10.73
CA ASP A 144 -6.84 -2.32 -11.08
C ASP A 144 -7.34 -1.56 -12.32
N TRP A 145 -7.78 -2.31 -13.33
CA TRP A 145 -8.36 -1.73 -14.53
C TRP A 145 -9.70 -1.03 -14.28
N LEU A 146 -10.58 -1.61 -13.46
CA LEU A 146 -11.84 -1.00 -13.05
C LEU A 146 -11.60 0.34 -12.32
N SER A 147 -10.66 0.38 -11.38
CA SER A 147 -10.27 1.62 -10.68
C SER A 147 -9.76 2.68 -11.65
N THR A 148 -8.90 2.31 -12.59
CA THR A 148 -8.39 3.23 -13.62
C THR A 148 -9.51 3.87 -14.45
N ILE A 149 -10.54 3.08 -14.83
CA ILE A 149 -11.71 3.59 -15.56
C ILE A 149 -12.52 4.53 -14.67
N THR A 150 -12.76 4.16 -13.41
CA THR A 150 -13.50 4.98 -12.45
C THR A 150 -12.83 6.32 -12.22
N ASP A 151 -11.52 6.33 -11.95
CA ASP A 151 -10.76 7.56 -11.70
C ASP A 151 -10.77 8.48 -12.92
N ARG A 152 -10.62 7.92 -14.14
CA ARG A 152 -10.70 8.69 -15.38
C ARG A 152 -12.08 9.31 -15.56
N LEU A 153 -13.16 8.59 -15.25
CA LEU A 153 -14.52 9.12 -15.35
C LEU A 153 -14.78 10.23 -14.31
N ASP A 154 -14.35 10.02 -13.07
CA ASP A 154 -14.47 11.02 -12.00
C ASP A 154 -13.71 12.31 -12.35
N MET A 155 -12.50 12.20 -12.93
CA MET A 155 -11.73 13.37 -13.37
C MET A 155 -12.46 14.20 -14.43
N GLN A 156 -13.07 13.59 -15.45
CA GLN A 156 -13.78 14.40 -16.46
C GLN A 156 -15.15 14.90 -15.95
N ASP A 157 -15.76 14.28 -14.92
CA ASP A 157 -16.97 14.82 -14.26
C ASP A 157 -16.68 16.09 -13.46
N ARG A 158 -15.47 16.22 -12.89
CA ARG A 158 -15.03 17.43 -12.17
C ARG A 158 -14.67 18.60 -13.09
N HIS A 159 -14.45 18.34 -14.38
CA HIS A 159 -14.05 19.32 -15.39
C HIS A 159 -15.01 19.28 -16.60
N PRO A 160 -16.27 19.76 -16.44
CA PRO A 160 -17.29 19.71 -17.47
C PRO A 160 -17.01 20.61 -18.68
#